data_AF-A0A3P7N5J7-F1
#
_entry.id   AF-A0A3P7N5J7-F1
#
_cell.length_a   1.000
_cell.length_b   1.000
_cell.length_c   1.000
_cell.angle_alpha   90.00
_cell.angle_beta   90.00
_cell.angle_gamma   90.00
#
_symmetry.space_group_name_H-M   'P 1'
#
loop_
_entity.id
_entity.type
_entity.pdbx_description
1 polymer ?
#
loop_
_entity_poly.entity_id
_entity_poly.type
_entity_poly.pdbx_seq_one_letter_code
_entity_poly.pdbx_strand_id
1 'polypeptide(L)'
;MPIHYVNGLDKLAFAATQVADMQIQLEQLQPQLLVAGEENDKLLVVIATESAAAEEQRTKAKAEEEVVNMKADASKALSEECRADLAEAQPALESALAALDTLKPADITIVKSMANPPPGVKLVMEAVCVMRDIKPEKDYDKENIPIAIMTRIRKDYITNPEFDPAKVVRASSAAEGLCRWILAMEQYDRVAKIVAPKKA
;
A
#
# COMPACT_ATOMS: atom_id res chain seq x y z
N MET A 1 -61.75 77.74 -20.93
CA MET A 1 -60.29 77.68 -20.67
C MET A 1 -59.99 77.76 -19.16
N PRO A 2 -60.17 76.67 -18.38
CA PRO A 2 -59.44 76.56 -17.12
C PRO A 2 -58.82 75.17 -16.81
N ILE A 3 -59.27 74.09 -17.47
CA ILE A 3 -58.95 72.71 -17.08
C ILE A 3 -57.45 72.38 -17.24
N HIS A 4 -56.81 72.86 -18.32
CA HIS A 4 -55.38 72.60 -18.56
C HIS A 4 -54.45 73.31 -17.56
N TYR A 5 -54.85 74.49 -17.05
CA TYR A 5 -54.07 75.26 -16.08
C TYR A 5 -54.16 74.64 -14.69
N VAL A 6 -55.36 74.23 -14.27
CA VAL A 6 -55.57 73.51 -13.00
C VAL A 6 -54.84 72.17 -13.00
N ASN A 7 -54.95 71.37 -14.08
CA ASN A 7 -54.20 70.13 -14.21
C ASN A 7 -52.66 70.34 -14.21
N GLY A 8 -52.18 71.48 -14.70
CA GLY A 8 -50.76 71.85 -14.65
C GLY A 8 -50.31 72.18 -13.23
N LEU A 9 -51.12 72.95 -12.49
CA LEU A 9 -50.91 73.27 -11.09
C LEU A 9 -50.93 72.03 -10.20
N ASP A 10 -51.87 71.11 -10.40
CA ASP A 10 -51.95 69.85 -9.65
C ASP A 10 -50.70 68.98 -9.87
N LYS A 11 -50.21 68.91 -11.12
CA LYS A 11 -48.96 68.19 -11.44
C LYS A 11 -47.74 68.84 -10.81
N LEU A 12 -47.67 70.17 -10.78
CA LEU A 12 -46.59 70.90 -10.12
C LEU A 12 -46.62 70.69 -8.60
N ALA A 13 -47.81 70.73 -7.98
CA ALA A 13 -47.98 70.46 -6.56
C ALA A 13 -47.58 69.01 -6.21
N PHE A 14 -48.01 68.03 -7.00
CA PHE A 14 -47.64 66.62 -6.82
C PHE A 14 -46.13 66.38 -7.03
N ALA A 15 -45.52 67.02 -8.02
CA ALA A 15 -44.07 66.97 -8.23
C ALA A 15 -43.32 67.60 -7.05
N ALA A 16 -43.81 68.73 -6.51
CA ALA A 16 -43.23 69.37 -5.34
C ALA A 16 -43.27 68.47 -4.11
N THR A 17 -44.38 67.76 -3.86
CA THR A 17 -44.49 66.78 -2.78
C THR A 17 -43.50 65.63 -2.95
N GLN A 18 -43.40 65.04 -4.15
CA GLN A 18 -42.45 63.95 -4.39
C GLN A 18 -40.99 64.38 -4.23
N VAL A 19 -40.64 65.60 -4.66
CA VAL A 19 -39.28 66.14 -4.46
C VAL A 19 -38.99 66.35 -2.97
N ALA A 20 -39.96 66.86 -2.21
CA ALA A 20 -39.83 67.01 -0.76
C ALA A 20 -39.66 65.65 -0.06
N ASP A 21 -40.44 64.64 -0.45
CA ASP A 21 -40.32 63.27 0.08
C ASP A 21 -38.96 62.66 -0.27
N MET A 22 -38.47 62.83 -1.51
CA MET A 22 -37.13 62.39 -1.91
C MET A 22 -36.02 63.09 -1.13
N GLN A 23 -36.15 64.38 -0.83
CA GLN A 23 -35.18 65.11 -0.02
C GLN A 23 -35.11 64.57 1.41
N ILE A 24 -36.26 64.28 2.02
CA ILE A 24 -36.31 63.65 3.35
C ILE A 24 -35.64 62.26 3.31
N GLN A 25 -35.92 61.45 2.29
CA GLN A 25 -35.29 60.14 2.14
C GLN A 25 -33.77 60.24 1.96
N LEU A 26 -33.29 61.19 1.16
CA LEU A 26 -31.85 61.44 0.95
C LEU A 26 -31.16 61.86 2.26
N GLU A 27 -31.77 62.76 3.03
CA GLU A 27 -31.25 63.17 4.35
C GLU A 27 -31.21 62.00 5.35
N GLN A 28 -32.19 61.09 5.29
CA GLN A 28 -32.22 59.88 6.12
C GLN A 28 -31.21 58.80 5.71
N LEU A 29 -30.88 58.71 4.41
CA LEU A 29 -29.93 57.73 3.85
C LEU A 29 -28.47 58.15 4.03
N GLN A 30 -28.17 59.46 3.99
CA GLN A 30 -26.83 59.99 4.20
C GLN A 30 -26.10 59.45 5.45
N PRO A 31 -26.70 59.44 6.66
CA PRO A 31 -26.02 58.90 7.84
C PRO A 31 -25.80 57.39 7.75
N GLN A 32 -26.71 56.65 7.11
CA GLN A 32 -26.56 55.20 6.92
C GLN A 32 -25.39 54.87 5.98
N LEU A 33 -25.19 55.67 4.92
CA LEU A 33 -24.05 55.51 4.01
C LEU A 33 -22.70 55.75 4.70
N LEU A 34 -22.63 56.71 5.63
CA LEU A 34 -21.43 56.95 6.42
C LEU A 34 -21.11 55.77 7.33
N VAL A 35 -22.09 55.28 8.09
CA VAL A 35 -21.92 54.13 8.98
C VAL A 35 -21.55 52.87 8.19
N ALA A 36 -22.25 52.60 7.08
CA ALA A 36 -21.94 51.48 6.20
C ALA A 36 -20.54 51.60 5.57
N GLY A 37 -20.09 52.82 5.26
CA GLY A 37 -18.73 53.09 4.78
C GLY A 37 -17.68 52.74 5.83
N GLU A 38 -17.86 53.20 7.07
CA GLU A 38 -16.97 52.87 8.18
C GLU A 38 -16.94 51.37 8.51
N GLU A 39 -18.09 50.69 8.42
CA GLU A 39 -18.17 49.23 8.60
C GLU A 39 -17.46 48.49 7.47
N ASN A 40 -17.60 48.95 6.23
CA ASN A 40 -16.91 48.38 5.08
C ASN A 40 -15.38 48.56 5.19
N ASP A 41 -14.91 49.73 5.64
CA ASP A 41 -13.49 49.98 5.88
C ASP A 41 -12.92 49.04 6.97
N LYS A 42 -13.68 48.79 8.03
CA LYS A 42 -13.31 47.82 9.08
C LYS A 42 -13.23 46.39 8.51
N LEU A 43 -14.20 45.99 7.70
CA LEU A 43 -14.21 44.67 7.05
C LEU A 43 -13.02 44.49 6.10
N LEU A 44 -12.66 45.52 5.33
CA LEU A 44 -11.49 45.48 4.44
C LEU A 44 -10.19 45.22 5.22
N VAL A 45 -10.04 45.80 6.42
CA VAL A 45 -8.89 45.54 7.29
C VAL A 45 -8.88 44.07 7.75
N VAL A 46 -10.02 43.55 8.18
CA VAL A 46 -10.13 42.14 8.61
C VAL A 46 -9.76 41.20 7.47
N ILE A 47 -10.34 41.39 6.28
CA ILE A 47 -10.05 40.59 5.09
C ILE A 47 -8.55 40.63 4.74
N ALA A 48 -7.93 41.82 4.80
CA ALA A 48 -6.49 41.95 4.54
C ALA A 48 -5.65 41.14 5.56
N THR A 49 -5.99 41.20 6.84
CA THR A 49 -5.28 40.44 7.88
C THR A 49 -5.49 38.93 7.76
N GLU A 50 -6.71 38.48 7.52
CA GLU A 50 -7.04 37.06 7.39
C GLU A 50 -6.45 36.46 6.11
N SER A 51 -6.46 37.20 4.99
CA SER A 51 -5.84 36.73 3.74
C SER A 51 -4.33 36.57 3.86
N ALA A 52 -3.65 37.46 4.58
CA ALA A 52 -2.22 37.33 4.87
C ALA A 52 -1.92 36.10 5.73
N ALA A 53 -2.70 35.87 6.79
CA ALA A 53 -2.55 34.69 7.65
C ALA A 53 -2.86 33.39 6.88
N ALA A 54 -3.86 33.40 5.99
CA ALA A 54 -4.23 32.26 5.16
C ALA A 54 -3.11 31.90 4.17
N GLU A 55 -2.47 32.89 3.51
CA GLU A 55 -1.36 32.61 2.60
C GLU A 55 -0.12 32.11 3.37
N GLU A 56 0.18 32.68 4.56
CA GLU A 56 1.25 32.17 5.41
C GLU A 56 1.00 30.70 5.77
N GLN A 57 -0.20 30.36 6.23
CA GLN A 57 -0.55 28.98 6.58
C GLN A 57 -0.50 28.05 5.36
N ARG A 58 -0.92 28.53 4.19
CA ARG A 58 -0.85 27.79 2.93
C ARG A 58 0.59 27.48 2.52
N THR A 59 1.51 28.43 2.70
CA THR A 59 2.94 28.19 2.39
C THR A 59 3.55 27.14 3.33
N LYS A 60 3.23 27.19 4.63
CA LYS A 60 3.67 26.19 5.60
C LYS A 60 3.08 24.80 5.29
N ALA A 61 1.79 24.73 5.01
CA ALA A 61 1.11 23.48 4.67
C ALA A 61 1.70 22.83 3.41
N LYS A 62 1.99 23.61 2.36
CA LYS A 62 2.66 23.09 1.14
C LYS A 62 4.04 22.53 1.43
N ALA A 63 4.84 23.20 2.26
CA ALA A 63 6.17 22.72 2.62
C ALA A 63 6.11 21.42 3.44
N GLU A 64 5.16 21.31 4.37
CA GLU A 64 4.93 20.08 5.14
C GLU A 64 4.42 18.94 4.25
N GLU A 65 3.51 19.24 3.31
CA GLU A 65 2.97 18.27 2.34
C GLU A 65 4.09 17.66 1.48
N GLU A 66 5.04 18.48 1.00
CA GLU A 66 6.17 17.99 0.21
C GLU A 66 7.03 17.02 1.02
N VAL A 67 7.35 17.35 2.27
CA VAL A 67 8.12 16.47 3.16
C VAL A 67 7.38 15.17 3.47
N VAL A 68 6.06 15.25 3.69
CA VAL A 68 5.22 14.06 3.93
C VAL A 68 5.16 13.17 2.69
N ASN A 69 4.99 13.75 1.50
CA ASN A 69 4.97 13.00 0.24
C ASN A 69 6.32 12.31 -0.02
N MET A 70 7.45 12.99 0.20
CA MET A 70 8.77 12.36 0.05
C MET A 70 8.95 11.15 0.98
N LYS A 71 8.50 11.25 2.24
CA LYS A 71 8.56 10.12 3.20
C LYS A 71 7.61 8.99 2.81
N ALA A 72 6.41 9.33 2.32
CA ALA A 72 5.45 8.35 1.83
C ALA A 72 5.98 7.60 0.61
N ASP A 73 6.63 8.30 -0.33
CA ASP A 73 7.19 7.70 -1.55
C ASP A 73 8.41 6.83 -1.24
N ALA A 74 9.29 7.26 -0.33
CA ALA A 74 10.40 6.42 0.14
C ALA A 74 9.90 5.12 0.80
N SER A 75 8.83 5.20 1.61
CA SER A 75 8.24 4.03 2.27
C SER A 75 7.56 3.09 1.27
N LYS A 76 6.86 3.64 0.26
CA LYS A 76 6.27 2.86 -0.82
C LYS A 76 7.33 2.16 -1.66
N ALA A 77 8.37 2.89 -2.08
CA ALA A 77 9.46 2.33 -2.88
C ALA A 77 10.14 1.15 -2.16
N LEU A 78 10.43 1.29 -0.86
CA LEU A 78 10.99 0.21 -0.05
C LEU A 78 10.04 -0.99 0.07
N SER A 79 8.75 -0.74 0.26
CA SER A 79 7.74 -1.80 0.32
C SER A 79 7.58 -2.53 -1.02
N GLU A 80 7.64 -1.80 -2.13
CA GLU A 80 7.56 -2.37 -3.48
C GLU A 80 8.79 -3.21 -3.80
N GLU A 81 9.99 -2.74 -3.44
CA GLU A 81 11.24 -3.49 -3.57
C GLU A 81 11.19 -4.80 -2.76
N CYS A 82 10.75 -4.75 -1.51
CA CYS A 82 10.59 -5.96 -0.68
C CYS A 82 9.57 -6.94 -1.27
N ARG A 83 8.48 -6.43 -1.84
CA ARG A 83 7.44 -7.25 -2.48
C ARG A 83 7.97 -7.89 -3.76
N ALA A 84 8.73 -7.14 -4.56
CA ALA A 84 9.36 -7.66 -5.77
C ALA A 84 10.37 -8.76 -5.45
N ASP A 85 11.23 -8.55 -4.46
CA ASP A 85 12.20 -9.55 -3.99
C ASP A 85 11.48 -10.84 -3.55
N LEU A 86 10.44 -10.72 -2.71
CA LEU A 86 9.65 -11.89 -2.25
C LEU A 86 8.91 -12.61 -3.40
N ALA A 87 8.42 -11.85 -4.39
CA ALA A 87 7.72 -12.40 -5.53
C ALA A 87 8.60 -13.27 -6.43
N GLU A 88 9.92 -13.19 -6.34
CA GLU A 88 10.84 -14.10 -7.06
C GLU A 88 10.77 -15.54 -6.51
N ALA A 89 10.63 -15.69 -5.19
CA ALA A 89 10.67 -17.01 -4.53
C ALA A 89 9.28 -17.60 -4.24
N GLN A 90 8.26 -16.76 -4.02
CA GLN A 90 6.89 -17.21 -3.75
C GLN A 90 6.30 -18.18 -4.80
N PRO A 91 6.38 -17.93 -6.12
CA PRO A 91 5.74 -18.81 -7.10
C PRO A 91 6.36 -20.20 -7.13
N ALA A 92 7.69 -20.30 -6.92
CA ALA A 92 8.38 -21.57 -6.83
C ALA A 92 7.93 -22.36 -5.58
N LEU A 93 7.75 -21.67 -4.45
CA LEU A 93 7.29 -22.29 -3.22
C LEU A 93 5.83 -22.75 -3.31
N GLU A 94 4.94 -21.91 -3.84
CA GLU A 94 3.53 -22.24 -4.05
C GLU A 94 3.36 -23.41 -5.03
N SER A 95 4.14 -23.41 -6.12
CA SER A 95 4.15 -24.53 -7.08
C SER A 95 4.61 -25.84 -6.42
N ALA A 96 5.63 -25.78 -5.57
CA ALA A 96 6.10 -26.95 -4.86
C ALA A 96 5.09 -27.45 -3.82
N LEU A 97 4.44 -26.55 -3.07
CA LEU A 97 3.37 -26.91 -2.13
C LEU A 97 2.18 -27.54 -2.86
N ALA A 98 1.76 -26.97 -3.99
CA ALA A 98 0.69 -27.54 -4.80
C ALA A 98 1.05 -28.95 -5.31
N ALA A 99 2.31 -29.19 -5.69
CA ALA A 99 2.76 -30.53 -6.06
C ALA A 99 2.68 -31.50 -4.86
N LEU A 100 3.02 -31.04 -3.65
CA LEU A 100 2.91 -31.86 -2.45
C LEU A 100 1.46 -32.15 -2.06
N ASP A 101 0.53 -31.23 -2.26
CA ASP A 101 -0.89 -31.43 -1.96
C ASP A 101 -1.56 -32.49 -2.88
N THR A 102 -0.91 -32.84 -4.00
CA THR A 102 -1.40 -33.89 -4.91
C THR A 102 -0.94 -35.31 -4.54
N LEU A 103 -0.08 -35.46 -3.52
CA LEU A 103 0.44 -36.75 -3.06
C LEU A 103 -0.65 -37.65 -2.51
N LYS A 104 -0.74 -38.88 -3.02
CA LYS A 104 -1.66 -39.89 -2.51
C LYS A 104 -0.94 -40.89 -1.61
N PRO A 105 -1.67 -41.58 -0.70
CA PRO A 105 -1.09 -42.63 0.13
C PRO A 105 -0.41 -43.77 -0.67
N ALA A 106 -0.86 -44.00 -1.90
CA ALA A 106 -0.25 -44.96 -2.81
C ALA A 106 1.19 -44.54 -3.20
N ASP A 107 1.43 -43.26 -3.48
CA ASP A 107 2.75 -42.75 -3.86
C ASP A 107 3.76 -42.90 -2.71
N ILE A 108 3.29 -42.66 -1.47
CA ILE A 108 4.07 -42.87 -0.24
C ILE A 108 4.37 -44.36 -0.02
N THR A 109 3.40 -45.23 -0.28
CA THR A 109 3.56 -46.69 -0.14
C THR A 109 4.59 -47.23 -1.14
N ILE A 110 4.66 -46.67 -2.34
CA ILE A 110 5.64 -47.02 -3.36
C ILE A 110 7.05 -46.67 -2.87
N VAL A 111 7.27 -45.44 -2.41
CA VAL A 111 8.59 -45.01 -1.91
C VAL A 111 9.01 -45.80 -0.68
N LYS A 112 8.07 -46.15 0.21
CA LYS A 112 8.33 -46.94 1.41
C LYS A 112 8.65 -48.43 1.12
N SER A 113 8.12 -48.98 0.04
CA SER A 113 8.30 -50.40 -0.30
C SER A 113 9.58 -50.67 -1.12
N MET A 114 10.32 -49.64 -1.51
CA MET A 114 11.59 -49.77 -2.22
C MET A 114 12.68 -50.36 -1.30
N ALA A 115 13.12 -51.58 -1.60
CA ALA A 115 14.22 -52.22 -0.86
C ALA A 115 15.58 -51.52 -1.08
N ASN A 116 15.80 -50.96 -2.27
CA ASN A 116 17.00 -50.20 -2.65
C ASN A 116 16.58 -48.95 -3.45
N PRO A 117 16.24 -47.83 -2.78
CA PRO A 117 15.82 -46.62 -3.47
C PRO A 117 16.98 -46.03 -4.30
N PRO A 118 16.70 -45.47 -5.49
CA PRO A 118 17.71 -44.80 -6.30
C PRO A 118 18.42 -43.67 -5.54
N PRO A 119 19.69 -43.36 -5.87
CA PRO A 119 20.48 -42.34 -5.17
C PRO A 119 19.74 -40.99 -4.99
N GLY A 120 19.08 -40.50 -6.03
CA GLY A 120 18.31 -39.24 -5.96
C GLY A 120 17.13 -39.29 -4.98
N VAL A 121 16.38 -40.41 -4.93
CA VAL A 121 15.26 -40.58 -3.98
C VAL A 121 15.75 -40.65 -2.54
N LYS A 122 16.89 -41.34 -2.32
CA LYS A 122 17.53 -41.43 -1.00
C LYS A 122 17.98 -40.05 -0.51
N LEU A 123 18.65 -39.28 -1.37
CA LEU A 123 19.10 -37.92 -1.05
C LEU A 123 17.94 -36.98 -0.77
N VAL A 124 16.84 -37.06 -1.53
CA VAL A 124 15.62 -36.27 -1.25
C VAL A 124 15.06 -36.63 0.12
N MET A 125 14.95 -37.92 0.44
CA MET A 125 14.39 -38.33 1.72
C MET A 125 15.30 -37.96 2.91
N GLU A 126 16.62 -38.06 2.75
CA GLU A 126 17.60 -37.55 3.72
C GLU A 126 17.48 -36.02 3.90
N ALA A 127 17.37 -35.26 2.81
CA ALA A 127 17.24 -33.81 2.85
C ALA A 127 15.91 -33.36 3.50
N VAL A 128 14.80 -34.09 3.29
CA VAL A 128 13.54 -33.86 4.01
C VAL A 128 13.73 -34.10 5.52
N CYS A 129 14.37 -35.20 5.92
CA CYS A 129 14.66 -35.48 7.33
C CYS A 129 15.54 -34.39 7.97
N VAL A 130 16.57 -33.92 7.25
CA VAL A 130 17.45 -32.84 7.71
C VAL A 130 16.69 -31.53 7.83
N MET A 131 15.91 -31.11 6.83
CA MET A 131 15.11 -29.87 6.88
C MET A 131 14.08 -29.87 8.00
N ARG A 132 13.53 -31.03 8.30
CA ARG A 132 12.53 -31.19 9.35
C ARG A 132 13.18 -31.41 10.71
N ASP A 133 14.49 -31.25 10.91
CA ASP A 133 15.20 -31.58 12.17
C ASP A 133 14.79 -32.93 12.78
N ILE A 134 14.40 -33.86 11.89
CA ILE A 134 13.96 -35.20 12.21
C ILE A 134 15.19 -36.08 12.00
N LYS A 135 15.76 -36.64 13.07
CA LYS A 135 16.44 -37.93 12.95
C LYS A 135 15.41 -38.92 12.41
N PRO A 136 15.70 -39.76 11.41
CA PRO A 136 14.73 -40.53 10.63
C PRO A 136 13.75 -41.33 11.51
N GLU A 137 12.71 -40.68 11.99
CA GLU A 137 11.72 -41.16 12.96
C GLU A 137 10.58 -40.14 13.09
N LYS A 138 9.43 -40.56 13.58
CA LYS A 138 8.16 -40.23 12.92
C LYS A 138 7.49 -38.85 13.10
N ASP A 139 7.94 -37.88 13.90
CA ASP A 139 7.19 -36.62 14.09
C ASP A 139 8.09 -35.39 14.40
N TYR A 140 7.84 -34.22 13.77
CA TYR A 140 8.44 -32.92 14.13
C TYR A 140 7.74 -31.65 13.56
N ASP A 141 7.97 -30.55 14.29
CA ASP A 141 7.45 -29.19 14.20
C ASP A 141 8.13 -28.27 13.15
N LYS A 142 7.35 -27.58 12.34
CA LYS A 142 7.77 -26.90 11.10
C LYS A 142 8.19 -25.43 11.30
N GLU A 143 8.06 -24.89 12.51
CA GLU A 143 8.20 -23.45 12.77
C GLU A 143 9.60 -23.05 13.25
N ASN A 144 10.53 -23.99 13.48
CA ASN A 144 11.84 -23.68 14.04
C ASN A 144 12.94 -24.58 13.44
N ILE A 145 13.53 -24.15 12.32
CA ILE A 145 14.60 -24.89 11.61
C ILE A 145 15.98 -24.27 11.95
N PRO A 146 16.89 -25.01 12.60
CA PRO A 146 18.25 -24.54 12.92
C PRO A 146 19.12 -24.16 11.70
N ILE A 147 19.95 -23.12 11.82
CA ILE A 147 20.83 -22.61 10.74
C ILE A 147 21.87 -23.67 10.28
N ALA A 148 22.32 -24.53 11.19
CA ALA A 148 23.29 -25.60 10.89
C ALA A 148 22.74 -26.62 9.88
N ILE A 149 21.44 -26.86 9.91
CA ILE A 149 20.72 -27.78 9.02
C ILE A 149 20.70 -27.23 7.58
N MET A 150 20.32 -25.96 7.43
CA MET A 150 20.27 -25.31 6.12
C MET A 150 21.67 -25.22 5.48
N THR A 151 22.71 -25.08 6.29
CA THR A 151 24.11 -25.04 5.82
C THR A 151 24.56 -26.38 5.26
N ARG A 152 24.18 -27.51 5.88
CA ARG A 152 24.46 -28.85 5.36
C ARG A 152 23.72 -29.15 4.06
N ILE A 153 22.45 -28.74 3.96
CA ILE A 153 21.65 -28.93 2.75
C ILE A 153 22.28 -28.23 1.55
N ARG A 154 22.69 -26.96 1.72
CA ARG A 154 23.36 -26.19 0.67
C ARG A 154 24.67 -26.81 0.21
N LYS A 155 25.45 -27.38 1.14
CA LYS A 155 26.78 -27.90 0.86
C LYS A 155 26.75 -29.30 0.23
N ASP A 156 25.92 -30.19 0.77
CA ASP A 156 26.00 -31.62 0.51
C ASP A 156 24.94 -32.13 -0.48
N TYR A 157 23.85 -31.36 -0.68
CA TYR A 157 22.68 -31.80 -1.46
C TYR A 157 22.40 -30.93 -2.69
N ILE A 158 22.39 -29.60 -2.55
CA ILE A 158 22.05 -28.68 -3.67
C ILE A 158 23.13 -28.66 -4.77
N THR A 159 24.39 -28.91 -4.42
CA THR A 159 25.52 -28.97 -5.35
C THR A 159 25.65 -30.32 -6.06
N ASN A 160 24.89 -31.34 -5.65
CA ASN A 160 24.99 -32.68 -6.17
C ASN A 160 24.17 -32.82 -7.48
N PRO A 161 24.79 -33.20 -8.61
CA PRO A 161 24.09 -33.38 -9.88
C PRO A 161 22.98 -34.43 -9.85
N GLU A 162 22.96 -35.33 -8.86
CA GLU A 162 21.91 -36.34 -8.67
C GLU A 162 20.68 -35.81 -7.93
N PHE A 163 20.73 -34.59 -7.39
CA PHE A 163 19.64 -33.89 -6.70
C PHE A 163 18.91 -32.95 -7.67
N ASP A 164 18.38 -33.51 -8.76
CA ASP A 164 17.66 -32.79 -9.81
C ASP A 164 16.22 -33.34 -9.96
N PRO A 165 15.17 -32.49 -9.84
CA PRO A 165 13.79 -32.90 -10.05
C PRO A 165 13.57 -33.70 -11.35
N ALA A 166 14.24 -33.35 -12.45
CA ALA A 166 14.10 -34.03 -13.74
C ALA A 166 14.68 -35.45 -13.75
N LYS A 167 15.64 -35.74 -12.87
CA LYS A 167 16.18 -37.09 -12.68
C LYS A 167 15.35 -37.90 -11.68
N VAL A 168 14.89 -37.25 -10.61
CA VAL A 168 14.15 -37.89 -9.52
C VAL A 168 12.73 -38.29 -9.94
N VAL A 169 12.08 -37.56 -10.85
CA VAL A 169 10.73 -37.89 -11.37
C VAL A 169 10.64 -39.28 -11.98
N ARG A 170 11.72 -39.74 -12.64
CA ARG A 170 11.77 -41.08 -13.25
C ARG A 170 11.71 -42.20 -12.21
N ALA A 171 12.13 -41.91 -10.98
CA ALA A 171 12.08 -42.86 -9.88
C ALA A 171 10.79 -42.72 -9.06
N SER A 172 10.32 -41.49 -8.82
CA SER A 172 9.09 -41.24 -8.08
C SER A 172 8.60 -39.80 -8.26
N SER A 173 7.32 -39.65 -8.63
CA SER A 173 6.61 -38.35 -8.63
C SER A 173 6.56 -37.73 -7.23
N ALA A 174 6.44 -38.56 -6.19
CA ALA A 174 6.47 -38.10 -4.80
C ALA A 174 7.82 -37.48 -4.41
N ALA A 175 8.92 -38.14 -4.79
CA ALA A 175 10.26 -37.64 -4.52
C ALA A 175 10.59 -36.39 -5.34
N GLU A 176 10.03 -36.24 -6.54
CA GLU A 176 10.15 -35.03 -7.35
C GLU A 176 9.49 -33.80 -6.68
N GLY A 177 8.25 -33.95 -6.18
CA GLY A 177 7.56 -32.87 -5.46
C GLY A 177 8.33 -32.41 -4.21
N LEU A 178 8.85 -33.37 -3.44
CA LEU A 178 9.69 -33.10 -2.27
C LEU A 178 11.02 -32.42 -2.65
N CYS A 179 11.65 -32.82 -3.76
CA CYS A 179 12.86 -32.19 -4.27
C CYS A 179 12.64 -30.72 -4.65
N ARG A 180 11.56 -30.43 -5.39
CA ARG A 180 11.18 -29.05 -5.75
C ARG A 180 10.90 -28.20 -4.52
N TRP A 181 10.22 -28.78 -3.53
CA TRP A 181 9.96 -28.09 -2.27
C TRP A 181 11.24 -27.71 -1.53
N ILE A 182 12.23 -28.61 -1.47
CA ILE A 182 13.53 -28.31 -0.83
C ILE A 182 14.26 -27.16 -1.51
N LEU A 183 14.27 -27.14 -2.85
CA LEU A 183 14.89 -26.08 -3.62
C LEU A 183 14.15 -24.74 -3.45
N ALA A 184 12.82 -24.76 -3.47
CA ALA A 184 12.02 -23.56 -3.26
C ALA A 184 12.18 -22.98 -1.84
N MET A 185 12.30 -23.83 -0.82
CA MET A 185 12.57 -23.42 0.56
C MET A 185 13.95 -22.76 0.71
N GLU A 186 14.99 -23.24 0.02
CA GLU A 186 16.32 -22.61 0.06
C GLU A 186 16.32 -21.23 -0.63
N GLN A 187 15.65 -21.11 -1.77
CA GLN A 187 15.50 -19.85 -2.49
C GLN A 187 14.72 -18.85 -1.64
N TYR A 188 13.63 -19.27 -1.00
CA TYR A 188 12.86 -18.44 -0.09
C TYR A 188 13.69 -17.99 1.13
N ASP A 189 14.46 -18.87 1.77
CA ASP A 189 15.35 -18.48 2.89
C ASP A 189 16.40 -17.43 2.46
N ARG A 190 16.95 -17.55 1.23
CA ARG A 190 17.89 -16.56 0.70
C ARG A 190 17.23 -15.18 0.54
N VAL A 191 16.06 -15.14 -0.10
CA VAL A 191 15.32 -13.90 -0.33
C VAL A 191 14.81 -13.30 0.99
N ALA A 192 14.28 -14.12 1.90
CA ALA A 192 13.79 -13.67 3.19
C ALA A 192 14.88 -13.00 4.03
N LYS A 193 16.14 -13.45 3.96
CA LYS A 193 17.28 -12.81 4.64
C LYS A 193 17.66 -11.46 4.05
N ILE A 194 17.45 -11.26 2.75
CA ILE A 194 17.67 -9.96 2.07
C ILE A 194 16.56 -8.96 2.43
N VAL A 195 15.33 -9.46 2.57
CA VAL A 195 14.14 -8.66 2.88
C VAL A 195 14.02 -8.34 4.39
N ALA A 196 14.51 -9.20 5.27
CA ALA A 196 14.46 -9.02 6.72
C ALA A 196 14.97 -7.65 7.23
N PRO A 197 16.15 -7.15 6.82
CA PRO A 197 16.63 -5.83 7.25
C PRO A 197 15.85 -4.66 6.64
N LYS A 198 15.17 -4.87 5.51
CA LYS A 198 14.38 -3.84 4.82
C LYS A 198 12.99 -3.63 5.45
N LYS A 199 12.55 -4.53 6.33
CA LYS A 199 11.24 -4.49 7.02
C LYS A 199 11.27 -3.81 8.40
N ALA A 200 12.46 -3.51 8.93
CA ALA A 200 12.67 -2.88 10.24
C ALA A 200 12.69 -1.35 10.15
#